data_AF-A0AAD8M657-F1
#
_entry.id   AF-A0AAD8M657-F1
#
_cell.length_a   1.000
_cell.length_b   1.000
_cell.length_c   1.000
_cell.angle_alpha   90.00
_cell.angle_beta   90.00
_cell.angle_gamma   90.00
#
_symmetry.space_group_name_H-M   'P 1'
#
loop_
_entity.id
_entity.type
_entity.pdbx_description
1 polymer ?
#
loop_
_entity_poly.entity_id
_entity_poly.type
_entity_poly.pdbx_seq_one_letter_code
_entity_poly.pdbx_strand_id
1 'polypeptide(L)'
;MSAPKTTAGIKVPPFTRDDFGLWKMKMLLFIKASNPLYIGILGNIPFVPMKPVSESTAPDGRRIPQGIQPKDITEYTDSDKELIRLDTGLMLILADSADKEMSYQLMNCTSGKHMWDTINLIMEGTEDIQENRLDILTSQYEAFRSMPGESITQVFEKYTKLLNELAMKGKTYPLRESNRKFMMTLPHHVEHKSSSIRERIDFTKMSLEMIYGKLKTYEMEQEQRVIIYGSGTVDSKHNALVRSAALVVDEPITSEIQVVRYNC
;
A
#
# COMPACT_ATOMS: atom_id res chain seq x y z
N MET A 1 -4.00 -39.24 18.64
CA MET A 1 -3.34 -37.93 18.56
C MET A 1 -3.19 -37.58 17.08
N SER A 2 -3.99 -36.64 16.59
CA SER A 2 -3.99 -36.25 15.18
C SER A 2 -2.70 -35.50 14.87
N ALA A 3 -1.95 -35.93 13.86
CA ALA A 3 -0.79 -35.22 13.36
C ALA A 3 -1.19 -33.78 12.94
N PRO A 4 -0.31 -32.78 13.13
CA PRO A 4 -0.55 -31.45 12.59
C PRO A 4 -0.64 -31.59 11.07
N LYS A 5 -1.79 -31.21 10.51
CA LYS A 5 -1.99 -31.12 9.07
C LYS A 5 -0.94 -30.14 8.54
N THR A 6 0.01 -30.66 7.77
CA THR A 6 1.00 -29.88 7.04
C THR A 6 0.24 -28.83 6.23
N THR A 7 0.42 -27.56 6.58
CA THR A 7 -0.14 -26.43 5.85
C THR A 7 0.25 -26.61 4.39
N ALA A 8 -0.74 -26.69 3.50
CA ALA A 8 -0.51 -26.74 2.06
C ALA A 8 0.53 -25.67 1.69
N GLY A 9 1.61 -26.10 1.02
CA GLY A 9 2.82 -25.31 0.82
C GLY A 9 2.48 -23.92 0.28
N ILE A 10 2.63 -22.91 1.14
CA ILE A 10 2.53 -21.52 0.72
C ILE A 10 3.63 -21.34 -0.33
N LYS A 11 3.24 -20.93 -1.53
CA LYS A 11 4.19 -20.72 -2.62
C LYS A 11 4.92 -19.39 -2.42
N VAL A 12 6.16 -19.33 -2.89
CA VAL A 12 6.95 -18.10 -2.92
C VAL A 12 6.16 -17.05 -3.74
N PRO A 13 5.92 -15.83 -3.19
CA PRO A 13 5.23 -14.78 -3.93
C PRO A 13 6.04 -14.42 -5.20
N PRO A 14 5.43 -14.43 -6.40
CA PRO A 14 6.15 -14.09 -7.62
C PRO A 14 6.47 -12.60 -7.66
N PHE A 15 7.67 -12.25 -8.11
CA PHE A 15 8.11 -10.86 -8.25
C PHE A 15 7.25 -10.09 -9.25
N THR A 16 6.78 -8.92 -8.84
CA THR A 16 5.97 -8.03 -9.68
C THR A 16 6.50 -6.61 -9.58
N ARG A 17 6.92 -6.03 -10.73
CA ARG A 17 7.43 -4.66 -10.76
C ARG A 17 6.36 -3.61 -10.57
N ASP A 18 5.22 -3.80 -11.23
CA ASP A 18 4.11 -2.83 -11.22
C ASP A 18 3.50 -2.64 -9.82
N ASP A 19 3.57 -3.68 -8.98
CA ASP A 19 3.10 -3.65 -7.60
C ASP A 19 4.19 -4.16 -6.63
N PHE A 20 5.37 -3.54 -6.75
CA PHE A 20 6.50 -3.88 -5.90
C PHE A 20 6.19 -3.73 -4.40
N GLY A 21 5.37 -2.75 -4.03
CA GLY A 21 4.94 -2.54 -2.65
C GLY A 21 4.17 -3.74 -2.08
N LEU A 22 3.19 -4.26 -2.84
CA LEU A 22 2.45 -5.45 -2.44
C LEU A 22 3.33 -6.70 -2.43
N TRP A 23 4.21 -6.85 -3.43
CA TRP A 23 5.18 -7.95 -3.45
C TRP A 23 6.09 -7.93 -2.23
N LYS A 24 6.70 -6.78 -1.91
CA LYS A 24 7.60 -6.60 -0.77
C LYS A 24 6.90 -6.95 0.55
N MET A 25 5.65 -6.49 0.73
CA MET A 25 4.82 -6.85 1.88
C MET A 25 4.57 -8.37 1.97
N LYS A 26 4.11 -8.99 0.88
CA LYS A 26 3.84 -10.44 0.82
C LYS A 26 5.11 -11.26 1.04
N MET A 27 6.23 -10.85 0.46
CA MET A 27 7.52 -11.50 0.60
C MET A 27 8.04 -11.44 2.03
N LEU A 28 7.94 -10.28 2.69
CA LEU A 28 8.30 -10.17 4.11
C LEU A 28 7.44 -11.08 4.99
N LEU A 29 6.13 -11.16 4.74
CA LEU A 29 5.24 -12.08 5.46
C LEU A 29 5.62 -13.54 5.21
N PHE A 30 5.95 -13.89 3.96
CA PHE A 30 6.41 -15.23 3.57
C PHE A 30 7.70 -15.61 4.31
N ILE A 31 8.72 -14.76 4.25
CA ILE A 31 10.01 -14.96 4.92
C ILE A 31 9.81 -15.18 6.44
N LYS A 32 9.00 -14.35 7.09
CA LYS A 32 8.65 -14.49 8.52
C LYS A 32 7.99 -15.83 8.82
N ALA A 33 7.06 -16.25 7.98
CA ALA A 33 6.34 -17.51 8.14
C ALA A 33 7.21 -18.74 7.85
N SER A 34 8.15 -18.65 6.91
CA SER A 34 9.07 -19.74 6.56
C SER A 34 10.08 -20.02 7.67
N ASN A 35 10.74 -18.98 8.17
CA ASN A 35 11.61 -19.07 9.34
C ASN A 35 11.78 -17.69 9.99
N PRO A 36 11.36 -17.50 11.26
CA PRO A 36 11.49 -16.23 11.96
C PRO A 36 12.94 -15.70 12.03
N LEU A 37 13.95 -16.57 12.00
CA LEU A 37 15.36 -16.20 12.06
C LEU A 37 15.84 -15.46 10.80
N TYR A 38 15.16 -15.61 9.66
CA TYR A 38 15.49 -14.88 8.44
C TYR A 38 15.40 -13.35 8.61
N ILE A 39 14.55 -12.87 9.52
CA ILE A 39 14.46 -11.44 9.81
C ILE A 39 15.74 -10.93 10.48
N GLY A 40 16.40 -11.74 11.30
CA GLY A 40 17.72 -11.42 11.83
C GLY A 40 18.76 -11.28 10.73
N ILE A 41 18.73 -12.18 9.73
CA ILE A 41 19.65 -12.15 8.59
C ILE A 41 19.39 -10.91 7.71
N LEU A 42 18.12 -10.56 7.47
CA LEU A 42 17.75 -9.33 6.75
C LEU A 42 18.09 -8.04 7.50
N GLY A 43 18.28 -8.09 8.82
CA GLY A 43 18.64 -6.93 9.63
C GLY A 43 20.15 -6.73 9.81
N ASN A 44 20.93 -7.79 9.59
CA ASN A 44 22.36 -7.81 9.89
C ASN A 44 23.23 -7.68 8.63
N ILE A 45 24.50 -7.33 8.84
CA ILE A 45 25.55 -7.41 7.81
C ILE A 45 25.71 -8.89 7.38
N PRO A 46 26.08 -9.17 6.11
CA PRO A 46 26.37 -10.54 5.67
C PRO A 46 27.19 -11.31 6.70
N PHE A 47 26.64 -12.41 7.20
CA PHE A 47 27.29 -13.19 8.24
C PHE A 47 28.50 -13.91 7.67
N VAL A 48 29.68 -13.60 8.21
CA VAL A 48 30.94 -14.29 7.92
C VAL A 48 31.46 -14.85 9.24
N PRO A 49 31.61 -16.19 9.40
CA PRO A 49 32.20 -16.76 10.60
C PRO A 49 33.59 -16.20 10.87
N MET A 50 33.83 -15.65 12.06
CA MET A 50 35.08 -14.99 12.42
C MET A 50 35.76 -15.66 13.63
N LYS A 51 37.10 -15.65 13.67
CA LYS A 51 37.90 -16.04 14.83
C LYS A 51 38.81 -14.90 15.31
N PRO A 52 39.05 -14.78 16.63
CA PRO A 52 40.07 -13.89 17.15
C PRO A 52 41.46 -14.45 16.82
N VAL A 53 42.34 -13.60 16.30
CA VAL A 53 43.75 -13.92 16.05
C VAL A 53 44.57 -13.16 17.09
N SER A 54 45.31 -13.90 17.91
CA SER A 54 46.26 -13.33 18.88
C SER A 54 47.46 -12.73 18.16
N GLU A 55 48.10 -11.73 18.78
CA GLU A 55 49.33 -11.14 18.25
C GLU A 55 50.38 -12.23 18.02
N SER A 56 50.89 -12.32 16.80
CA SER A 56 51.91 -13.30 16.42
C SER A 56 52.91 -12.69 15.45
N THR A 57 54.12 -13.23 15.42
CA THR A 57 55.14 -12.81 14.44
C THR A 57 55.18 -13.86 13.34
N ALA A 58 54.90 -13.43 12.10
CA ALA A 58 54.99 -14.29 10.93
C ALA A 58 56.46 -14.75 10.70
N PRO A 59 56.67 -15.85 9.96
CA PRO A 59 58.02 -16.38 9.70
C PRO A 59 58.98 -15.38 9.02
N ASP A 60 58.46 -14.34 8.36
CA ASP A 60 59.20 -13.27 7.69
C ASP A 60 59.54 -12.08 8.61
N GLY A 61 59.22 -12.17 9.90
CA GLY A 61 59.44 -11.11 10.89
C GLY A 61 58.35 -10.04 10.94
N ARG A 62 57.27 -10.14 10.14
CA ARG A 62 56.12 -9.23 10.24
C ARG A 62 55.31 -9.51 11.50
N ARG A 63 55.03 -8.48 12.29
CA ARG A 63 54.06 -8.55 13.39
C ARG A 63 52.65 -8.55 12.83
N ILE A 64 51.88 -9.58 13.15
CA ILE A 64 50.44 -9.66 12.90
C ILE A 64 49.77 -9.10 14.17
N PRO A 65 49.18 -7.90 14.12
CA PRO A 65 48.49 -7.33 15.27
C PRO A 65 47.26 -8.18 15.63
N GLN A 66 46.83 -8.08 16.90
CA GLN A 66 45.60 -8.72 17.34
C GLN A 66 44.42 -8.24 16.48
N GLY A 67 43.63 -9.19 15.97
CA GLY A 67 42.58 -8.89 15.01
C GLY A 67 41.52 -9.96 14.92
N ILE A 68 40.59 -9.78 13.99
CA ILE A 68 39.52 -10.73 13.67
C ILE A 68 39.75 -11.20 12.23
N GLN A 69 39.80 -12.52 12.03
CA GLN A 69 39.98 -13.12 10.70
C GLN A 69 38.82 -14.07 10.40
N PRO A 70 38.37 -14.19 9.14
CA PRO A 70 37.43 -15.23 8.74
C PRO A 70 37.94 -16.63 9.13
N LYS A 71 37.05 -17.45 9.69
CA LYS A 71 37.34 -18.86 9.98
C LYS A 71 37.55 -19.61 8.68
N ASP A 72 38.41 -20.63 8.73
CA ASP A 72 38.43 -21.65 7.68
C ASP A 72 37.17 -22.52 7.80
N ILE A 73 36.70 -23.10 6.69
CA ILE A 73 35.52 -23.98 6.66
C ILE A 73 35.65 -25.14 7.65
N THR A 74 36.87 -25.64 7.88
CA THR A 74 37.16 -26.72 8.83
C THR A 74 36.93 -26.32 10.30
N GLU A 75 36.91 -25.03 10.61
CA GLU A 75 36.73 -24.47 11.95
C GLU A 75 35.28 -24.06 12.25
N TYR A 76 34.36 -24.29 11.30
CA TYR A 76 32.97 -23.89 11.44
C TYR A 76 32.26 -24.71 12.52
N THR A 77 31.72 -23.99 13.49
CA THR A 77 30.84 -24.58 14.51
C THR A 77 29.48 -24.93 13.89
N ASP A 78 28.70 -25.75 14.57
CA ASP A 78 27.35 -26.09 14.08
C ASP A 78 26.44 -24.84 14.04
N SER A 79 26.69 -23.86 14.90
CA SER A 79 26.02 -22.55 14.83
C SER A 79 26.39 -21.77 13.58
N ASP A 80 27.67 -21.79 13.18
CA ASP A 80 28.14 -21.11 11.96
C ASP A 80 27.48 -21.75 10.72
N LYS A 81 27.44 -23.09 10.67
CA LYS A 81 26.80 -23.85 9.59
C LYS A 81 25.31 -23.56 9.49
N GLU A 82 24.61 -23.46 10.63
CA GLU A 82 23.18 -23.15 10.65
C GLU A 82 22.89 -21.74 10.12
N LEU A 83 23.69 -20.74 10.49
CA LEU A 83 23.54 -19.38 9.96
C LEU A 83 23.79 -19.32 8.44
N ILE A 84 24.81 -20.04 7.95
CA ILE A 84 25.07 -20.15 6.50
C ILE A 84 23.90 -20.85 5.78
N ARG A 85 23.36 -21.92 6.36
CA ARG A 85 22.20 -22.63 5.81
C ARG A 85 20.98 -21.73 5.73
N LEU A 86 20.74 -20.92 6.76
CA LEU A 86 19.64 -19.96 6.77
C LEU A 86 19.86 -18.86 5.72
N ASP A 87 21.06 -18.28 5.62
CA ASP A 87 21.33 -17.26 4.61
C ASP A 87 21.17 -17.80 3.18
N THR A 88 21.70 -19.00 2.93
CA THR A 88 21.52 -19.71 1.64
C THR A 88 20.05 -19.98 1.33
N GLY A 89 19.26 -20.39 2.34
CA GLY A 89 17.83 -20.60 2.20
C GLY A 89 17.07 -19.31 1.86
N LEU A 90 17.45 -18.19 2.47
CA LEU A 90 16.90 -16.88 2.15
C LEU A 90 17.27 -16.44 0.72
N MET A 91 18.52 -16.62 0.31
CA MET A 91 18.96 -16.36 -1.06
C MET A 91 18.12 -17.15 -2.07
N LEU A 92 17.87 -18.43 -1.81
CA LEU A 92 17.07 -19.27 -2.69
C LEU A 92 15.62 -18.78 -2.79
N ILE A 93 15.00 -18.36 -1.69
CA ILE A 93 13.64 -17.78 -1.69
C ILE A 93 13.60 -16.52 -2.55
N LEU A 94 14.58 -15.63 -2.42
CA LEU A 94 14.65 -14.40 -3.20
C LEU A 94 14.92 -14.66 -4.68
N ALA A 95 15.79 -15.62 -5.00
CA ALA A 95 16.09 -16.03 -6.37
C ALA A 95 14.87 -16.68 -7.05
N ASP A 96 14.15 -17.57 -6.35
CA ASP A 96 12.97 -18.27 -6.88
C ASP A 96 11.79 -17.31 -7.13
N SER A 97 11.71 -16.24 -6.33
CA SER A 97 10.72 -15.18 -6.54
C SER A 97 11.01 -14.32 -7.76
N ALA A 98 12.29 -14.07 -8.05
CA ALA A 98 12.74 -13.07 -9.01
C ALA A 98 12.38 -13.42 -10.46
N ASP A 99 12.04 -12.39 -11.25
CA ASP A 99 11.95 -12.55 -12.70
C ASP A 99 13.34 -12.75 -13.33
N LYS A 100 13.38 -13.08 -14.62
CA LYS A 100 14.63 -13.37 -15.33
C LYS A 100 15.61 -12.21 -15.26
N GLU A 101 15.12 -11.01 -15.50
CA GLU A 101 15.91 -9.79 -15.51
C GLU A 101 16.45 -9.44 -14.13
N MET A 102 15.63 -9.56 -13.08
CA MET A 102 16.03 -9.35 -11.69
C MET A 102 17.04 -10.42 -11.27
N SER A 103 16.86 -11.66 -11.70
CA SER A 103 17.82 -12.74 -11.41
C SER A 103 19.23 -12.43 -11.92
N TYR A 104 19.37 -11.79 -13.09
CA TYR A 104 20.68 -11.32 -13.57
C TYR A 104 21.31 -10.27 -12.65
N GLN A 105 20.49 -9.40 -12.06
CA GLN A 105 20.96 -8.38 -11.12
C GLN A 105 21.44 -9.00 -9.80
N LEU A 106 20.87 -10.14 -9.40
CA LEU A 106 21.18 -10.83 -8.16
C LEU A 106 22.34 -11.83 -8.28
N MET A 107 22.83 -12.10 -9.49
CA MET A 107 23.85 -13.13 -9.76
C MET A 107 25.15 -12.95 -8.96
N ASN A 108 25.54 -11.70 -8.70
CA ASN A 108 26.78 -11.38 -7.98
C ASN A 108 26.54 -11.13 -6.47
N CYS A 109 25.31 -11.30 -5.99
CA CYS A 109 25.01 -11.12 -4.58
C CYS A 109 25.53 -12.31 -3.76
N THR A 110 26.22 -12.01 -2.66
CA THR A 110 26.92 -12.99 -1.82
C THR A 110 26.16 -13.41 -0.57
N SER A 111 24.99 -12.81 -0.30
CA SER A 111 24.16 -13.11 0.86
C SER A 111 22.69 -12.76 0.61
N GLY A 112 21.80 -13.29 1.44
CA GLY A 112 20.37 -12.97 1.39
C GLY A 112 20.09 -11.48 1.65
N LYS A 113 20.86 -10.86 2.56
CA LYS A 113 20.80 -9.40 2.80
C LYS A 113 21.17 -8.61 1.55
N HIS A 114 22.28 -8.95 0.90
CA HIS A 114 22.72 -8.27 -0.31
C HIS A 114 21.68 -8.41 -1.42
N MET A 115 21.10 -9.60 -1.63
CA MET A 115 20.02 -9.78 -2.60
C MET A 115 18.80 -8.90 -2.27
N TRP A 116 18.36 -8.89 -1.01
CA TRP A 116 17.24 -8.07 -0.57
C TRP A 116 17.48 -6.58 -0.82
N ASP A 117 18.66 -6.09 -0.46
CA ASP A 117 19.02 -4.68 -0.64
C ASP A 117 19.11 -4.30 -2.12
N THR A 118 19.70 -5.16 -2.96
CA THR A 118 19.77 -4.94 -4.41
C THR A 118 18.38 -4.88 -5.03
N ILE A 119 17.46 -5.78 -4.65
CA ILE A 119 16.07 -5.73 -5.12
C ILE A 119 15.40 -4.40 -4.73
N ASN A 120 15.55 -3.98 -3.46
CA ASN A 120 14.97 -2.72 -3.00
C ASN A 120 15.60 -1.51 -3.70
N LEU A 121 16.91 -1.49 -3.88
CA LEU A 121 17.63 -0.41 -4.54
C LEU A 121 17.18 -0.24 -6.00
N ILE A 122 17.02 -1.33 -6.73
CA ILE A 122 16.59 -1.29 -8.13
C ILE A 122 15.13 -0.80 -8.25
N MET A 123 14.26 -1.22 -7.33
CA MET A 123 12.82 -0.95 -7.43
C MET A 123 12.42 0.39 -6.80
N GLU A 124 12.97 0.71 -5.64
CA GLU A 124 12.66 1.94 -4.90
C GLU A 124 13.59 3.08 -5.27
N GLY A 125 14.78 2.79 -5.80
CA GLY A 125 15.84 3.75 -6.09
C GLY A 125 16.77 3.97 -4.90
N THR A 126 17.77 4.83 -5.10
CA THR A 126 18.64 5.33 -4.04
C THR A 126 17.84 6.10 -2.98
N GLU A 127 18.45 6.32 -1.82
CA GLU A 127 17.85 7.14 -0.76
C GLU A 127 17.40 8.51 -1.30
N ASP A 128 18.25 9.20 -2.08
CA ASP A 128 17.90 10.46 -2.75
C ASP A 128 16.65 10.37 -3.64
N ILE A 129 16.49 9.27 -4.39
CA ILE A 129 15.30 9.05 -5.24
C ILE A 129 14.06 8.85 -4.36
N GLN A 130 14.21 8.14 -3.24
CA GLN A 130 13.13 7.88 -2.31
C GLN A 130 12.70 9.16 -1.58
N GLU A 131 13.64 9.97 -1.13
CA GLU A 131 13.39 11.29 -0.54
C GLU A 131 12.70 12.21 -1.54
N ASN A 132 13.22 12.34 -2.77
CA ASN A 132 12.60 13.16 -3.80
C ASN A 132 11.17 12.69 -4.15
N ARG A 133 10.91 11.37 -4.17
CA ARG A 133 9.55 10.84 -4.34
C ARG A 133 8.64 11.22 -3.17
N LEU A 134 9.13 11.19 -1.94
CA LEU A 134 8.39 11.62 -0.75
C LEU A 134 8.08 13.12 -0.81
N ASP A 135 9.01 13.94 -1.28
CA ASP A 135 8.81 15.39 -1.47
C ASP A 135 7.75 15.67 -2.54
N ILE A 136 7.78 14.94 -3.66
CA ILE A 136 6.75 15.03 -4.69
C ILE A 136 5.36 14.67 -4.12
N LEU A 137 5.24 13.57 -3.37
CA LEU A 137 3.98 13.17 -2.73
C LEU A 137 3.51 14.19 -1.70
N THR A 138 4.44 14.77 -0.94
CA THR A 138 4.15 15.85 0.02
C THR A 138 3.60 17.08 -0.70
N SER A 139 4.24 17.50 -1.78
CA SER A 139 3.78 18.61 -2.61
C SER A 139 2.41 18.34 -3.22
N GLN A 140 2.15 17.12 -3.72
CA GLN A 140 0.83 16.72 -4.20
C GLN A 140 -0.23 16.77 -3.11
N TYR A 141 0.10 16.38 -1.88
CA TYR A 141 -0.81 16.48 -0.74
C TYR A 141 -1.11 17.94 -0.39
N GLU A 142 -0.09 18.80 -0.37
CA GLU A 142 -0.24 20.23 -0.11
C GLU A 142 -1.04 20.94 -1.20
N ALA A 143 -0.84 20.58 -2.47
CA ALA A 143 -1.55 21.12 -3.63
C ALA A 143 -2.87 20.40 -3.94
N PHE A 144 -3.24 19.36 -3.17
CA PHE A 144 -4.42 18.54 -3.45
C PHE A 144 -5.68 19.42 -3.52
N ARG A 145 -6.47 19.22 -4.58
CA ARG A 145 -7.76 19.87 -4.80
C ARG A 145 -8.65 19.01 -5.69
N SER A 146 -9.96 19.10 -5.50
CA SER A 146 -10.91 18.56 -6.47
C SER A 146 -10.84 19.31 -7.80
N MET A 147 -11.04 18.60 -8.90
CA MET A 147 -11.23 19.20 -10.22
C MET A 147 -12.71 19.52 -10.46
N PRO A 148 -13.03 20.50 -11.33
CA PRO A 148 -14.41 20.77 -11.72
C PRO A 148 -15.10 19.53 -12.30
N GLY A 149 -16.29 19.21 -11.79
CA GLY A 149 -17.09 18.07 -12.24
C GLY A 149 -16.73 16.72 -11.61
N GLU A 150 -15.76 16.66 -10.68
CA GLU A 150 -15.48 15.43 -9.95
C GLU A 150 -16.58 15.10 -8.93
N SER A 151 -16.96 13.83 -8.86
CA SER A 151 -17.84 13.34 -7.81
C SER A 151 -17.10 13.24 -6.47
N ILE A 152 -17.85 13.25 -5.36
CA ILE A 152 -17.26 13.09 -4.03
C ILE A 152 -16.49 11.77 -3.92
N THR A 153 -16.97 10.70 -4.55
CA THR A 153 -16.31 9.39 -4.59
C THR A 153 -14.94 9.47 -5.26
N GLN A 154 -14.83 10.12 -6.43
CA GLN A 154 -13.56 10.29 -7.13
C GLN A 154 -12.54 11.09 -6.30
N VAL A 155 -12.99 12.15 -5.63
CA VAL A 155 -12.12 12.95 -4.75
C VAL A 155 -11.65 12.12 -3.56
N PHE A 156 -12.54 11.37 -2.93
CA PHE A 156 -12.24 10.50 -1.78
C PHE A 156 -11.25 9.39 -2.13
N GLU A 157 -11.42 8.71 -3.26
CA GLU A 157 -10.52 7.65 -3.72
C GLU A 157 -9.11 8.19 -3.99
N LYS A 158 -8.99 9.30 -4.72
CA LYS A 158 -7.69 9.95 -4.95
C LYS A 158 -7.02 10.39 -3.66
N TYR A 159 -7.78 11.00 -2.74
CA TYR A 159 -7.25 11.48 -1.47
C TYR A 159 -6.76 10.33 -0.59
N THR A 160 -7.54 9.26 -0.49
CA THR A 160 -7.18 8.06 0.29
C THR A 160 -5.98 7.35 -0.33
N LYS A 161 -5.92 7.25 -1.66
CA LYS A 161 -4.74 6.72 -2.36
C LYS A 161 -3.49 7.51 -2.03
N LEU A 162 -3.55 8.84 -2.09
CA LEU A 162 -2.42 9.72 -1.76
C LEU A 162 -1.97 9.58 -0.30
N LEU A 163 -2.91 9.51 0.65
CA LEU A 163 -2.60 9.25 2.06
C LEU A 163 -1.93 7.90 2.26
N ASN A 164 -2.39 6.86 1.56
CA ASN A 164 -1.82 5.52 1.65
C ASN A 164 -0.39 5.49 1.07
N GLU A 165 -0.15 6.13 -0.07
CA GLU A 165 1.19 6.24 -0.66
C GLU A 165 2.16 6.97 0.28
N LEU A 166 1.73 8.06 0.92
CA LEU A 166 2.50 8.77 1.94
C LEU A 166 2.79 7.89 3.16
N ALA A 167 1.77 7.18 3.67
CA ALA A 167 1.90 6.29 4.82
C ALA A 167 2.87 5.13 4.54
N MET A 168 2.83 4.56 3.34
CA MET A 168 3.78 3.53 2.89
C MET A 168 5.22 4.03 2.85
N LYS A 169 5.43 5.34 2.67
CA LYS A 169 6.74 6.01 2.72
C LYS A 169 7.07 6.59 4.10
N GLY A 170 6.31 6.22 5.13
CA GLY A 170 6.57 6.61 6.52
C GLY A 170 6.03 7.98 6.93
N LYS A 171 5.34 8.69 6.04
CA LYS A 171 4.74 10.00 6.34
C LYS A 171 3.24 9.85 6.57
N THR A 172 2.80 10.07 7.80
CA THR A 172 1.39 10.02 8.18
C THR A 172 0.94 11.38 8.70
N TYR A 173 -0.33 11.72 8.50
CA TYR A 173 -0.92 12.95 8.99
C TYR A 173 -1.87 12.65 10.14
N PRO A 174 -1.91 13.49 11.20
CA PRO A 174 -2.92 13.38 12.23
C PRO A 174 -4.33 13.40 11.63
N LEU A 175 -5.23 12.58 12.20
CA LEU A 175 -6.61 12.44 11.71
C LEU A 175 -7.30 13.80 11.51
N ARG A 176 -7.12 14.73 12.46
CA ARG A 176 -7.67 16.08 12.39
C ARG A 176 -7.19 16.86 11.17
N GLU A 177 -5.89 16.80 10.87
CA GLU A 177 -5.28 17.54 9.76
C GLU A 177 -5.72 16.97 8.43
N SER A 178 -5.70 15.64 8.31
CA SER A 178 -6.19 14.91 7.15
C SER A 178 -7.67 15.25 6.86
N ASN A 179 -8.54 15.13 7.87
CA ASN A 179 -9.95 15.47 7.74
C ASN A 179 -10.17 16.94 7.36
N ARG A 180 -9.45 17.87 7.99
CA ARG A 180 -9.56 19.30 7.68
C ARG A 180 -9.11 19.58 6.25
N LYS A 181 -8.03 18.96 5.80
CA LYS A 181 -7.52 19.10 4.43
C LYS A 181 -8.56 18.58 3.44
N PHE A 182 -9.07 17.36 3.62
CA PHE A 182 -10.12 16.80 2.77
C PHE A 182 -11.32 17.76 2.62
N MET A 183 -11.82 18.29 3.74
CA MET A 183 -12.94 19.23 3.79
C MET A 183 -12.68 20.58 3.09
N MET A 184 -11.43 21.01 2.96
CA MET A 184 -11.04 22.22 2.22
C MET A 184 -10.89 21.98 0.72
N THR A 185 -10.79 20.71 0.31
CA THR A 185 -10.50 20.31 -1.07
C THR A 185 -11.72 19.75 -1.80
N LEU A 186 -12.89 19.82 -1.17
CA LEU A 186 -14.14 19.31 -1.73
C LEU A 186 -14.64 20.18 -2.90
N PRO A 187 -15.38 19.58 -3.86
CA PRO A 187 -16.02 20.30 -4.94
C PRO A 187 -17.03 21.36 -4.46
N HIS A 188 -17.26 22.40 -5.27
CA HIS A 188 -18.16 23.52 -4.93
C HIS A 188 -19.62 23.09 -4.73
N HIS A 189 -20.13 22.06 -5.43
CA HIS A 189 -21.53 21.64 -5.30
C HIS A 189 -21.89 21.08 -3.91
N VAL A 190 -20.89 20.74 -3.09
CA VAL A 190 -21.09 20.24 -1.73
C VAL A 190 -20.66 21.23 -0.65
N GLU A 191 -20.32 22.47 -1.02
CA GLU A 191 -19.81 23.48 -0.09
C GLU A 191 -20.78 23.78 1.06
N HIS A 192 -22.09 23.93 0.77
CA HIS A 192 -23.10 24.18 1.81
C HIS A 192 -23.19 23.04 2.84
N LYS A 193 -23.10 21.79 2.39
CA LYS A 193 -23.07 20.62 3.29
C LYS A 193 -21.75 20.54 4.05
N SER A 194 -20.64 20.86 3.39
CA SER A 194 -19.29 20.90 3.98
C SER A 194 -19.21 21.88 5.14
N SER A 195 -19.74 23.10 4.99
CA SER A 195 -19.79 24.11 6.05
C SER A 195 -20.62 23.65 7.26
N SER A 196 -21.80 23.07 7.01
CA SER A 196 -22.66 22.53 8.08
C SER A 196 -22.00 21.38 8.85
N ILE A 197 -21.23 20.54 8.16
CA ILE A 197 -20.44 19.45 8.76
C ILE A 197 -19.31 20.04 9.62
N ARG A 198 -18.61 21.06 9.13
CA ARG A 198 -17.49 21.70 9.82
C ARG A 198 -17.88 22.34 11.15
N GLU A 199 -19.10 22.88 11.25
CA GLU A 199 -19.61 23.48 12.48
C GLU A 199 -20.01 22.45 13.55
N ARG A 200 -20.44 21.26 13.13
CA ARG A 200 -21.04 20.26 14.03
C ARG A 200 -20.14 19.08 14.37
N ILE A 201 -19.08 18.84 13.59
CA ILE A 201 -18.28 17.62 13.68
C ILE A 201 -16.92 17.90 14.31
N ASP A 202 -16.55 17.07 15.28
CA ASP A 202 -15.21 16.98 15.82
C ASP A 202 -14.32 16.14 14.91
N PHE A 203 -13.46 16.81 14.13
CA PHE A 203 -12.51 16.16 13.21
C PHE A 203 -11.43 15.33 13.91
N THR A 204 -11.32 15.37 15.25
CA THR A 204 -10.39 14.51 16.00
C THR A 204 -10.96 13.12 16.27
N LYS A 205 -12.28 12.94 16.21
CA LYS A 205 -12.97 11.68 16.58
C LYS A 205 -13.61 10.97 15.40
N MET A 206 -13.93 11.72 14.35
CA MET A 206 -14.64 11.18 13.21
C MET A 206 -13.67 10.67 12.14
N SER A 207 -13.90 9.47 11.63
CA SER A 207 -13.09 8.90 10.55
C SER A 207 -13.39 9.56 9.20
N LEU A 208 -12.43 9.50 8.28
CA LEU A 208 -12.57 10.07 6.95
C LEU A 208 -13.72 9.39 6.17
N GLU A 209 -13.90 8.09 6.34
CA GLU A 209 -14.96 7.29 5.72
C GLU A 209 -16.35 7.74 6.18
N MET A 210 -16.49 8.11 7.46
CA MET A 210 -17.76 8.62 7.97
C MET A 210 -18.07 10.01 7.40
N ILE A 211 -17.06 10.86 7.20
CA ILE A 211 -17.21 12.17 6.55
C ILE A 211 -17.64 11.97 5.10
N TYR A 212 -16.94 11.08 4.39
CA TYR A 212 -17.29 10.67 3.04
C TYR A 212 -18.73 10.15 2.95
N GLY A 213 -19.14 9.25 3.85
CA GLY A 213 -20.49 8.71 3.88
C GLY A 213 -21.56 9.79 3.98
N LYS A 214 -21.39 10.77 4.89
CA LYS A 214 -22.32 11.90 5.03
C LYS A 214 -22.39 12.79 3.79
N LEU A 215 -21.26 13.01 3.14
CA LEU A 215 -21.19 13.79 1.90
C LEU A 215 -21.83 13.03 0.74
N LYS A 216 -21.59 11.72 0.64
CA LYS A 216 -22.16 10.87 -0.41
C LYS A 216 -23.67 10.74 -0.30
N THR A 217 -24.21 10.59 0.92
CA THR A 217 -25.66 10.62 1.13
C THR A 217 -26.27 11.93 0.62
N TYR A 218 -25.63 13.08 0.89
CA TYR A 218 -26.09 14.36 0.38
C TYR A 218 -26.04 14.44 -1.16
N GLU A 219 -24.95 13.97 -1.78
CA GLU A 219 -24.83 13.92 -3.25
C GLU A 219 -25.97 13.13 -3.89
N MET A 220 -26.26 11.94 -3.35
CA MET A 220 -27.36 11.09 -3.81
C MET A 220 -28.74 11.77 -3.64
N GLU A 221 -28.96 12.45 -2.51
CA GLU A 221 -30.20 13.22 -2.28
C GLU A 221 -30.36 14.37 -3.29
N GLN A 222 -29.28 15.04 -3.69
CA GLN A 222 -29.33 16.08 -4.72
C GLN A 222 -29.63 15.50 -6.10
N GLU A 223 -28.97 14.40 -6.48
CA GLU A 223 -29.23 13.68 -7.74
C GLU A 223 -30.70 13.23 -7.82
N GLN A 224 -31.23 12.67 -6.73
CA GLN A 224 -32.63 12.25 -6.66
C GLN A 224 -33.60 13.42 -6.79
N ARG A 225 -33.29 14.59 -6.19
CA ARG A 225 -34.12 15.80 -6.35
C ARG A 225 -34.16 16.28 -7.81
N VAL A 226 -33.04 16.23 -8.52
CA VAL A 226 -32.99 16.59 -9.94
C VAL A 226 -33.83 15.63 -10.77
N ILE A 227 -33.86 14.33 -10.44
CA ILE A 227 -34.72 13.35 -11.12
C ILE A 227 -36.21 13.63 -10.87
N ILE A 228 -36.61 13.92 -9.62
CA ILE A 228 -38.01 14.11 -9.25
C ILE A 228 -38.57 15.44 -9.76
N TYR A 229 -37.81 16.52 -9.62
CA TYR A 229 -38.29 17.89 -9.85
C TYR A 229 -37.71 18.55 -11.12
N GLY A 230 -36.80 17.86 -11.84
CA GLY A 230 -36.07 18.42 -12.98
C GLY A 230 -34.91 19.33 -12.56
N SER A 231 -34.02 19.65 -13.52
CA SER A 231 -32.96 20.65 -13.33
C SER A 231 -33.60 22.04 -13.29
N GLY A 232 -33.94 22.53 -12.10
CA GLY A 232 -34.47 23.88 -11.92
C GLY A 232 -33.38 24.93 -12.20
N THR A 233 -33.36 25.50 -13.39
CA THR A 233 -32.63 26.75 -13.64
C THR A 233 -33.43 27.89 -13.02
N VAL A 234 -32.97 28.41 -11.88
CA VAL A 234 -33.49 29.68 -11.37
C VAL A 234 -32.90 30.79 -12.25
N ASP A 235 -33.61 31.12 -13.33
CA ASP A 235 -33.32 32.35 -14.09
C ASP A 235 -33.60 33.53 -13.17
N SER A 236 -32.52 34.18 -12.71
CA SER A 236 -32.55 35.29 -11.75
C SER A 236 -33.05 36.61 -12.37
N LYS A 237 -33.97 36.56 -13.34
CA LYS A 237 -34.61 37.76 -13.90
C LYS A 237 -36.09 37.49 -14.21
N HIS A 238 -36.92 38.04 -13.34
CA HIS A 238 -38.39 38.21 -13.39
C HIS A 238 -39.23 37.18 -12.64
N ASN A 239 -39.93 37.70 -11.62
CA ASN A 239 -41.06 37.07 -10.95
C ASN A 239 -42.17 36.75 -11.96
N ALA A 240 -42.37 35.47 -12.27
CA ALA A 240 -43.66 34.93 -12.66
C ALA A 240 -43.69 33.43 -12.33
N LEU A 241 -44.51 33.06 -11.33
CA LEU A 241 -44.86 31.68 -11.04
C LEU A 241 -45.62 31.09 -12.24
N VAL A 242 -44.96 30.24 -13.02
CA VAL A 242 -45.67 29.33 -13.93
C VAL A 242 -45.69 27.95 -13.28
N ARG A 243 -46.86 27.53 -12.80
CA ARG A 243 -47.14 26.14 -12.43
C ARG A 243 -47.19 25.30 -13.71
N SER A 244 -46.27 24.37 -13.88
CA SER A 244 -46.44 23.23 -14.79
C SER A 244 -46.97 22.04 -13.99
N ALA A 245 -48.17 21.59 -14.35
CA ALA A 245 -48.79 20.40 -13.78
C ALA A 245 -48.07 19.14 -14.28
N ALA A 246 -47.55 18.33 -13.36
CA ALA A 246 -47.18 16.95 -13.66
C ALA A 246 -48.48 16.12 -13.72
N LEU A 247 -48.75 15.51 -14.89
CA LEU A 247 -49.77 14.49 -15.02
C LEU A 247 -49.30 13.25 -14.27
N VAL A 248 -49.94 12.96 -13.13
CA VAL A 248 -49.98 11.61 -12.57
C VAL A 248 -50.90 10.79 -13.47
N VAL A 249 -50.38 9.68 -14.00
CA VAL A 249 -51.21 8.60 -14.55
C VAL A 249 -50.87 7.35 -13.75
N ASP A 250 -51.67 7.10 -12.70
CA ASP A 250 -52.06 5.75 -12.26
C ASP A 250 -52.95 5.17 -13.39
N GLU A 251 -52.97 3.91 -13.82
CA GLU A 251 -52.87 2.57 -13.20
C GLU A 251 -53.00 1.56 -14.40
N PRO A 252 -53.19 0.21 -14.29
CA PRO A 252 -52.99 -0.74 -13.19
C PRO A 252 -52.23 -2.04 -13.61
N ILE A 253 -51.99 -2.88 -12.60
CA ILE A 253 -51.49 -4.27 -12.72
C ILE A 253 -52.58 -5.17 -13.32
N THR A 254 -52.26 -5.91 -14.38
CA THR A 254 -52.96 -7.16 -14.72
C THR A 254 -51.97 -8.29 -14.98
N SER A 255 -52.08 -9.31 -14.15
CA SER A 255 -51.46 -10.62 -14.26
C SER A 255 -51.87 -11.36 -15.54
N GLU A 256 -50.91 -11.82 -16.34
CA GLU A 256 -51.11 -12.97 -17.22
C GLU A 256 -49.86 -13.86 -17.22
N ILE A 257 -50.09 -15.09 -16.77
CA ILE A 257 -49.18 -16.23 -16.82
C ILE A 257 -49.13 -16.71 -18.27
N GLN A 258 -47.92 -16.79 -18.86
CA GLN A 258 -47.69 -17.63 -20.03
C GLN A 258 -46.54 -18.61 -19.79
N VAL A 259 -46.95 -19.87 -19.72
CA VAL A 259 -46.16 -21.08 -19.77
C VAL A 259 -45.43 -21.14 -21.12
N VAL A 260 -44.09 -21.16 -21.10
CA VAL A 260 -43.30 -21.59 -22.27
C VAL A 260 -42.71 -22.96 -21.99
N ARG A 261 -43.14 -23.90 -22.83
CA ARG A 261 -42.75 -25.31 -22.89
C ARG A 261 -41.29 -25.44 -23.29
N TYR A 262 -40.54 -26.30 -22.59
CA TYR A 262 -39.36 -26.94 -23.14
C TYR A 262 -39.82 -28.16 -23.96
N ASN A 263 -39.45 -28.23 -25.23
CA ASN A 263 -39.56 -29.46 -26.02
C ASN A 263 -38.24 -30.24 -25.91
N CYS A 264 -38.38 -31.56 -25.85
CA CYS A 264 -37.34 -32.59 -25.74
C CYS A 264 -36.22 -32.52 -26.77
#